data_AF-A0A928ZX26-F1
#
_entry.id   AF-A0A928ZX26-F1
#
_cell.length_a   1.000
_cell.length_b   1.000
_cell.length_c   1.000
_cell.angle_alpha   90.00
_cell.angle_beta   90.00
_cell.angle_gamma   90.00
#
_symmetry.space_group_name_H-M   'P 1'
#
loop_
_entity.id
_entity.type
_entity.pdbx_description
1 polymer ?
#
loop_
_entity_poly.entity_id
_entity_poly.type
_entity_poly.pdbx_seq_one_letter_code
_entity_poly.pdbx_strand_id
1 'polypeptide(L)'
;MVFYGTDDGCQDGSFGEFAEFKSHYETVEPSRRENIHMISVVGGLYGLNMIPLWKPKKITIFDINPAAIAYFKIIRRVFTASSDVDDFLHRLTKGAYAAETEMEKFIQENICMKQRGDLPRSRGSTKRPYKESWQYAFEHFDLTKQILSETPLEIRTEPMESESFSQWIQEQDNLWIYASNITQFHYFDLDFANPSNVVIVQIIFPEQPQLLDLAPLSGGPVRVKFEIPLRAEPIVPAV
;
A
#
# COMPACT_ATOMS: atom_id res chain seq x y z
N MET A 1 10.20 8.18 -11.21
CA MET A 1 10.70 6.80 -11.39
C MET A 1 9.63 5.85 -10.86
N VAL A 2 9.37 4.71 -11.51
CA VAL A 2 8.40 3.70 -11.03
C VAL A 2 9.17 2.54 -10.43
N PHE A 3 8.70 2.00 -9.31
CA PHE A 3 9.27 0.81 -8.69
C PHE A 3 8.39 -0.41 -9.02
N TYR A 4 9.00 -1.43 -9.63
CA TYR A 4 8.30 -2.60 -10.16
C TYR A 4 8.41 -3.79 -9.20
N GLY A 5 7.69 -3.71 -8.08
CA GLY A 5 7.85 -4.60 -6.90
C GLY A 5 8.49 -3.84 -5.73
N THR A 6 8.72 -4.50 -4.59
CA THR A 6 9.40 -3.87 -3.44
C THR A 6 10.82 -3.46 -3.80
N ASP A 7 11.22 -2.25 -3.37
CA ASP A 7 12.44 -1.57 -3.80
C ASP A 7 13.26 -0.96 -2.65
N ASP A 8 13.73 -1.78 -1.74
CA ASP A 8 14.92 -1.41 -0.97
C ASP A 8 16.06 -2.39 -1.17
N GLY A 9 15.79 -3.61 -1.66
CA GLY A 9 16.81 -4.63 -1.89
C GLY A 9 17.58 -5.01 -0.62
N CYS A 10 17.04 -4.62 0.52
CA CYS A 10 17.54 -4.87 1.86
C CYS A 10 16.46 -5.51 2.72
N GLN A 11 15.27 -5.76 2.14
CA GLN A 11 14.42 -6.78 2.70
C GLN A 11 15.12 -8.14 2.63
N ASP A 12 15.40 -8.78 3.76
CA ASP A 12 16.02 -10.13 3.84
C ASP A 12 15.12 -11.21 3.24
N GLY A 13 13.86 -10.83 2.99
CA GLY A 13 12.84 -11.62 2.37
C GLY A 13 12.17 -12.63 3.28
N SER A 14 12.46 -12.56 4.58
CA SER A 14 11.88 -13.39 5.63
C SER A 14 10.39 -13.12 5.87
N PHE A 15 9.87 -11.96 5.44
CA PHE A 15 8.51 -11.51 5.76
C PHE A 15 8.28 -11.37 7.28
N GLY A 16 9.35 -11.27 8.09
CA GLY A 16 9.26 -11.20 9.56
C GLY A 16 8.45 -9.99 10.04
N GLU A 17 8.53 -8.87 9.34
CA GLU A 17 7.75 -7.65 9.61
C GLU A 17 6.24 -7.87 9.46
N PHE A 18 5.83 -8.82 8.62
CA PHE A 18 4.44 -9.16 8.39
C PHE A 18 3.80 -9.88 9.59
N ALA A 19 4.61 -10.60 10.39
CA ALA A 19 4.13 -11.32 11.56
C ALA A 19 3.58 -10.35 12.63
N GLU A 20 4.21 -9.20 12.80
CA GLU A 20 3.74 -8.15 13.73
C GLU A 20 2.38 -7.60 13.29
N PHE A 21 2.25 -7.24 12.01
CA PHE A 21 1.00 -6.71 11.47
C PHE A 21 -0.14 -7.73 11.55
N LYS A 22 0.17 -9.00 11.29
CA LYS A 22 -0.79 -10.10 11.43
C LYS A 22 -1.20 -10.31 12.89
N SER A 23 -0.25 -10.34 13.82
CA SER A 23 -0.53 -10.47 15.24
C SER A 23 -1.42 -9.32 15.73
N HIS A 24 -1.16 -8.08 15.31
CA HIS A 24 -2.03 -6.95 15.65
C HIS A 24 -3.45 -7.14 15.08
N TYR A 25 -3.57 -7.45 13.78
CA TYR A 25 -4.87 -7.72 13.17
C TYR A 25 -5.64 -8.85 13.86
N GLU A 26 -4.98 -9.89 14.37
CA GLU A 26 -5.66 -11.01 15.02
C GLU A 26 -6.07 -10.71 16.47
N THR A 27 -5.43 -9.74 17.14
CA THR A 27 -5.63 -9.44 18.57
C THR A 27 -6.54 -8.25 18.85
N VAL A 28 -6.74 -7.33 17.90
CA VAL A 28 -7.72 -6.24 18.10
C VAL A 28 -9.16 -6.78 18.17
N GLU A 29 -10.01 -6.03 18.86
CA GLU A 29 -11.44 -6.32 18.99
C GLU A 29 -12.09 -6.64 17.62
N PRO A 30 -12.92 -7.70 17.51
CA PRO A 30 -13.52 -8.10 16.23
C PRO A 30 -14.22 -6.97 15.47
N SER A 31 -14.94 -6.10 16.18
CA SER A 31 -15.67 -4.96 15.60
C SER A 31 -14.77 -4.00 14.84
N ARG A 32 -13.50 -3.84 15.23
CA ARG A 32 -12.52 -2.99 14.53
C ARG A 32 -12.14 -3.53 13.15
N ARG A 33 -12.40 -4.81 12.89
CA ARG A 33 -12.02 -5.53 11.66
C ARG A 33 -13.16 -5.69 10.66
N GLU A 34 -14.39 -5.39 11.08
CA GLU A 34 -15.59 -5.64 10.27
C GLU A 34 -15.71 -4.68 9.08
N ASN A 35 -15.22 -3.45 9.22
CA ASN A 35 -15.40 -2.37 8.24
C ASN A 35 -14.12 -1.57 7.96
N ILE A 36 -12.99 -2.25 7.78
CA ILE A 36 -11.71 -1.59 7.51
C ILE A 36 -11.74 -0.83 6.17
N HIS A 37 -11.38 0.45 6.20
CA HIS A 37 -10.98 1.23 5.04
C HIS A 37 -9.45 1.20 4.94
N MET A 38 -8.95 0.38 4.02
CA MET A 38 -7.51 0.32 3.75
C MET A 38 -7.08 1.50 2.89
N ILE A 39 -6.03 2.19 3.31
CA ILE A 39 -5.34 3.22 2.51
C ILE A 39 -3.91 2.74 2.25
N SER A 40 -3.44 2.80 1.01
CA SER A 40 -2.06 2.41 0.68
C SER A 40 -1.46 3.29 -0.39
N VAL A 41 -0.21 3.72 -0.17
CA VAL A 41 0.62 4.26 -1.25
C VAL A 41 0.94 3.17 -2.26
N VAL A 42 1.15 3.51 -3.55
CA VAL A 42 1.66 2.54 -4.52
C VAL A 42 3.13 2.24 -4.23
N GLY A 43 4.07 3.16 -4.46
CA GLY A 43 5.51 2.90 -4.28
C GLY A 43 5.99 1.71 -5.13
N GLY A 44 6.07 0.51 -4.51
CA GLY A 44 6.34 -0.79 -5.14
C GLY A 44 5.19 -1.82 -5.04
N LEU A 45 4.04 -1.37 -4.57
CA LEU A 45 2.80 -2.09 -4.32
C LEU A 45 2.93 -3.23 -3.28
N TYR A 46 3.74 -3.06 -2.25
CA TYR A 46 3.80 -4.02 -1.13
C TYR A 46 2.49 -4.10 -0.35
N GLY A 47 1.71 -3.01 -0.35
CA GLY A 47 0.37 -2.96 0.21
C GLY A 47 -0.57 -4.03 -0.36
N LEU A 48 -0.27 -4.64 -1.53
CA LEU A 48 -1.02 -5.79 -2.04
C LEU A 48 -1.10 -6.94 -1.02
N ASN A 49 -0.06 -7.16 -0.21
CA ASN A 49 -0.06 -8.18 0.83
C ASN A 49 -1.00 -7.83 2.00
N MET A 50 -1.26 -6.54 2.26
CA MET A 50 -2.20 -6.09 3.30
C MET A 50 -3.65 -6.42 2.94
N ILE A 51 -3.98 -6.56 1.65
CA ILE A 51 -5.35 -6.81 1.20
C ILE A 51 -5.95 -8.10 1.78
N PRO A 52 -5.37 -9.29 1.57
CA PRO A 52 -5.91 -10.52 2.17
C PRO A 52 -5.69 -10.59 3.68
N LEU A 53 -4.74 -9.81 4.23
CA LEU A 53 -4.52 -9.75 5.67
C LEU A 53 -5.66 -9.00 6.38
N TRP A 54 -5.89 -7.75 5.98
CA TRP A 54 -6.86 -6.86 6.62
C TRP A 54 -8.30 -7.06 6.13
N LYS A 55 -8.48 -7.67 4.95
CA LYS A 55 -9.80 -7.97 4.35
C LYS A 55 -10.71 -6.72 4.28
N PRO A 56 -10.23 -5.61 3.69
CA PRO A 56 -10.91 -4.32 3.75
C PRO A 56 -12.26 -4.31 3.04
N LYS A 57 -13.16 -3.44 3.52
CA LYS A 57 -14.47 -3.13 2.91
C LYS A 57 -14.45 -1.87 2.04
N LYS A 58 -13.37 -1.09 2.11
CA LYS A 58 -13.08 0.03 1.21
C LYS A 58 -11.57 0.10 1.00
N ILE A 59 -11.13 0.40 -0.21
CA ILE A 59 -9.71 0.58 -0.54
C ILE A 59 -9.52 1.97 -1.15
N THR A 60 -8.54 2.71 -0.67
CA THR A 60 -7.99 3.88 -1.36
C THR A 60 -6.53 3.63 -1.69
N ILE A 61 -6.19 3.72 -2.97
CA ILE A 61 -4.80 3.72 -3.44
C ILE A 61 -4.42 5.13 -3.85
N PHE A 62 -3.23 5.57 -3.43
CA PHE A 62 -2.73 6.87 -3.82
C PHE A 62 -1.26 6.84 -4.20
N ASP A 63 -0.83 7.79 -5.01
CA ASP A 63 0.56 8.09 -5.31
C ASP A 63 0.65 9.44 -6.01
N ILE A 64 1.69 10.22 -5.75
CA ILE A 64 1.95 11.47 -6.49
C ILE A 64 2.37 11.19 -7.94
N ASN A 65 2.95 10.01 -8.21
CA ASN A 65 3.44 9.62 -9.53
C ASN A 65 2.32 8.95 -10.36
N PRO A 66 1.84 9.58 -11.46
CA PRO A 66 0.80 9.00 -12.30
C PRO A 66 1.19 7.65 -12.91
N ALA A 67 2.49 7.40 -13.12
CA ALA A 67 2.98 6.13 -13.63
C ALA A 67 2.86 5.00 -12.59
N ALA A 68 2.97 5.31 -11.29
CA ALA A 68 2.71 4.34 -10.22
C ALA A 68 1.21 3.99 -10.15
N ILE A 69 0.34 4.99 -10.32
CA ILE A 69 -1.12 4.77 -10.43
C ILE A 69 -1.48 3.89 -11.63
N ALA A 70 -0.91 4.17 -12.80
CA ALA A 70 -1.12 3.34 -13.98
C ALA A 70 -0.58 1.91 -13.79
N TYR A 71 0.53 1.77 -13.06
CA TYR A 71 1.08 0.47 -12.70
C TYR A 71 0.11 -0.33 -11.81
N PHE A 72 -0.45 0.28 -10.76
CA PHE A 72 -1.46 -0.37 -9.93
C PHE A 72 -2.70 -0.79 -10.75
N LYS A 73 -3.18 0.06 -11.67
CA LYS A 73 -4.32 -0.27 -12.55
C LYS A 73 -4.03 -1.49 -13.42
N ILE A 74 -2.83 -1.58 -13.99
CA ILE A 74 -2.37 -2.76 -14.73
C ILE A 74 -2.37 -3.99 -13.82
N ILE A 75 -1.72 -3.91 -12.65
CA ILE A 75 -1.64 -5.04 -11.72
C ILE A 75 -3.04 -5.53 -11.35
N ARG A 76 -3.93 -4.62 -10.92
CA ARG A 76 -5.31 -4.98 -10.58
C ARG A 76 -6.02 -5.68 -11.75
N ARG A 77 -5.97 -5.09 -12.95
CA ARG A 77 -6.65 -5.63 -14.15
C ARG A 77 -6.13 -7.01 -14.52
N VAL A 78 -4.81 -7.22 -14.48
CA VAL A 78 -4.22 -8.53 -14.79
C VAL A 78 -4.54 -9.53 -13.68
N PHE A 79 -4.42 -9.15 -12.40
CA PHE A 79 -4.69 -10.02 -11.25
C PHE A 79 -6.13 -10.53 -11.26
N THR A 80 -7.12 -9.64 -11.42
CA THR A 80 -8.53 -10.03 -11.40
C THR A 80 -8.97 -10.82 -12.63
N ALA A 81 -8.25 -10.69 -13.75
CA ALA A 81 -8.54 -11.46 -14.97
C ALA A 81 -7.79 -12.80 -15.05
N SER A 82 -6.87 -13.11 -14.13
CA SER A 82 -6.04 -14.32 -14.19
C SER A 82 -6.65 -15.47 -13.39
N SER A 83 -6.41 -16.72 -13.80
CA SER A 83 -6.96 -17.90 -13.12
C SER A 83 -6.27 -18.18 -11.78
N ASP A 84 -4.96 -18.02 -11.75
CA ASP A 84 -4.08 -18.33 -10.62
C ASP A 84 -2.80 -17.47 -10.68
N VAL A 85 -1.88 -17.72 -9.74
CA VAL A 85 -0.62 -16.99 -9.61
C VAL A 85 0.28 -17.15 -10.84
N ASP A 86 0.35 -18.34 -11.44
CA ASP A 86 1.24 -18.58 -12.56
C ASP A 86 0.70 -17.95 -13.85
N ASP A 87 -0.62 -18.00 -14.08
CA ASP A 87 -1.27 -17.24 -15.15
C ASP A 87 -1.08 -15.73 -14.97
N PHE A 88 -1.28 -15.22 -13.75
CA PHE A 88 -1.05 -13.80 -13.43
C PHE A 88 0.37 -13.37 -13.78
N LEU A 89 1.37 -14.10 -13.29
CA LEU A 89 2.77 -13.79 -13.53
C LEU A 89 3.14 -13.94 -14.99
N HIS A 90 2.64 -14.98 -15.67
CA HIS A 90 2.86 -15.15 -17.10
C HIS A 90 2.34 -13.93 -17.87
N ARG A 91 1.08 -13.56 -17.65
CA ARG A 91 0.45 -12.42 -18.33
C ARG A 91 1.18 -11.13 -18.05
N LEU A 92 1.49 -10.86 -16.77
CA LEU A 92 2.18 -9.64 -16.36
C LEU A 92 3.58 -9.55 -17.00
N THR A 93 4.37 -10.61 -16.91
CA THR A 93 5.79 -10.59 -17.31
C THR A 93 6.03 -10.76 -18.80
N LYS A 94 5.05 -11.31 -19.53
CA LYS A 94 5.08 -11.42 -20.99
C LYS A 94 4.33 -10.30 -21.70
N GLY A 95 3.71 -9.38 -20.95
CA GLY A 95 2.86 -8.34 -21.54
C GLY A 95 1.61 -8.89 -22.21
N ALA A 96 1.11 -10.06 -21.79
CA ALA A 96 -0.07 -10.71 -22.39
C ALA A 96 -1.38 -10.12 -21.84
N TYR A 97 -1.52 -8.79 -21.95
CA TYR A 97 -2.68 -8.01 -21.55
C TYR A 97 -2.75 -6.72 -22.39
N ALA A 98 -3.96 -6.16 -22.53
CA ALA A 98 -4.16 -4.90 -23.22
C ALA A 98 -3.53 -3.74 -22.44
N ALA A 99 -2.80 -2.87 -23.14
CA ALA A 99 -2.30 -1.58 -22.65
C ALA A 99 -2.91 -0.47 -23.50
N GLU A 100 -3.84 0.28 -22.92
CA GLU A 100 -4.76 1.17 -23.66
C GLU A 100 -4.19 2.58 -23.84
N THR A 101 -3.26 2.98 -22.99
CA THR A 101 -2.64 4.32 -23.00
C THR A 101 -1.14 4.24 -23.23
N GLU A 102 -0.52 5.32 -23.68
CA GLU A 102 0.94 5.41 -23.82
C GLU A 102 1.66 5.17 -22.48
N MET A 103 1.07 5.63 -21.37
CA MET A 103 1.60 5.34 -20.02
C MET A 103 1.55 3.85 -19.70
N GLU A 104 0.44 3.17 -20.02
CA GLU A 104 0.32 1.73 -19.80
C GLU A 104 1.29 0.93 -20.70
N LYS A 105 1.48 1.34 -21.94
CA LYS A 105 2.46 0.73 -22.86
C LYS A 105 3.88 0.89 -22.35
N PHE A 106 4.24 2.10 -21.90
CA PHE A 106 5.53 2.38 -21.28
C PHE A 106 5.78 1.49 -20.05
N ILE A 107 4.77 1.32 -19.20
CA ILE A 107 4.86 0.46 -18.01
C ILE A 107 5.00 -1.01 -18.41
N GLN A 108 4.22 -1.48 -19.39
CA GLN A 108 4.32 -2.85 -19.90
C GLN A 108 5.71 -3.14 -20.48
N GLU A 109 6.26 -2.22 -21.28
CA GLU A 109 7.63 -2.32 -21.81
C GLU A 109 8.64 -2.45 -20.67
N ASN A 110 8.54 -1.61 -19.64
CA ASN A 110 9.45 -1.63 -18.50
C ASN A 110 9.33 -2.92 -17.66
N ILE A 111 8.13 -3.48 -17.49
CA ILE A 111 7.93 -4.76 -16.79
C ILE A 111 8.59 -5.91 -17.59
N CYS A 112 8.41 -5.94 -18.91
CA CYS A 112 9.07 -6.92 -19.77
C CYS A 112 10.60 -6.76 -19.72
N MET A 113 11.09 -5.52 -19.74
CA MET A 113 12.52 -5.21 -19.61
C MET A 113 13.10 -5.67 -18.27
N LYS A 114 12.39 -5.38 -17.17
CA LYS A 114 12.74 -5.85 -15.82
C LYS A 114 13.00 -7.35 -15.84
N GLN A 115 12.13 -8.13 -16.46
CA GLN A 115 12.24 -9.59 -16.45
C GLN A 115 13.32 -10.16 -17.35
N ARG A 116 13.82 -9.38 -18.31
CA ARG A 116 15.02 -9.72 -19.08
C ARG A 116 16.31 -9.27 -18.40
N GLY A 117 16.22 -8.48 -17.33
CA GLY A 117 17.37 -7.89 -16.66
C GLY A 117 18.00 -6.70 -17.41
N ASP A 118 17.26 -6.07 -18.34
CA ASP A 118 17.75 -4.98 -19.19
C ASP A 118 17.12 -3.60 -18.85
N LEU A 119 16.34 -3.50 -17.77
CA LEU A 119 15.70 -2.24 -17.35
C LEU A 119 16.75 -1.21 -16.89
N PRO A 120 16.87 -0.05 -17.55
CA PRO A 120 17.80 0.99 -17.11
C PRO A 120 17.29 1.67 -15.83
N ARG A 121 18.21 2.04 -14.93
CA ARG A 121 17.90 2.73 -13.66
C ARG A 121 17.06 4.00 -13.82
N SER A 122 17.20 4.70 -14.95
CA SER A 122 16.41 5.91 -15.23
C SER A 122 14.92 5.64 -15.45
N ARG A 123 14.54 4.40 -15.81
CA ARG A 123 13.14 3.98 -16.03
C ARG A 123 12.53 3.28 -14.82
N GLY A 124 13.35 2.68 -13.96
CA GLY A 124 12.91 2.05 -12.73
C GLY A 124 14.03 1.33 -11.99
N SER A 125 13.73 0.88 -10.78
CA SER A 125 14.58 0.03 -9.96
C SER A 125 13.74 -1.08 -9.35
N THR A 126 14.36 -2.25 -9.19
CA THR A 126 13.87 -3.36 -8.35
C THR A 126 14.92 -4.47 -8.36
N LYS A 127 15.19 -5.04 -7.19
CA LYS A 127 16.05 -6.23 -7.06
C LYS A 127 15.25 -7.52 -6.79
N ARG A 128 13.97 -7.39 -6.40
CA ARG A 128 13.18 -8.50 -5.87
C ARG A 128 12.22 -9.10 -6.93
N PRO A 129 12.14 -10.43 -7.04
CA PRO A 129 11.12 -11.10 -7.86
C PRO A 129 9.70 -10.79 -7.37
N TYR A 130 8.72 -10.73 -8.29
CA TYR A 130 7.32 -10.52 -7.91
C TYR A 130 6.78 -11.59 -6.96
N LYS A 131 7.19 -12.86 -7.15
CA LYS A 131 6.83 -13.99 -6.26
C LYS A 131 7.17 -13.71 -4.80
N GLU A 132 8.30 -13.05 -4.56
CA GLU A 132 8.71 -12.69 -3.22
C GLU A 132 8.06 -11.39 -2.76
N SER A 133 7.99 -10.34 -3.59
CA SER A 133 7.38 -9.06 -3.19
C SER A 133 5.91 -9.20 -2.76
N TRP A 134 5.16 -10.14 -3.35
CA TRP A 134 3.72 -10.30 -3.12
C TRP A 134 3.35 -11.68 -2.60
N GLN A 135 4.26 -12.31 -1.85
CA GLN A 135 4.11 -13.68 -1.39
C GLN A 135 2.77 -13.93 -0.68
N TYR A 136 2.40 -13.09 0.30
CA TYR A 136 1.16 -13.29 1.05
C TYR A 136 -0.10 -13.09 0.19
N ALA A 137 -0.06 -12.14 -0.75
CA ALA A 137 -1.13 -11.98 -1.74
C ALA A 137 -1.28 -13.19 -2.66
N PHE A 138 -0.18 -13.86 -3.00
CA PHE A 138 -0.18 -15.07 -3.82
C PHE A 138 -0.62 -16.32 -3.05
N GLU A 139 -0.22 -16.47 -1.79
CA GLU A 139 -0.72 -17.53 -0.90
C GLU A 139 -2.24 -17.44 -0.71
N HIS A 140 -2.79 -16.23 -0.77
CA HIS A 140 -4.22 -15.94 -0.67
C HIS A 140 -4.79 -15.38 -1.98
N PHE A 141 -4.40 -15.96 -3.12
CA PHE A 141 -4.73 -15.42 -4.46
C PHE A 141 -6.23 -15.21 -4.66
N ASP A 142 -7.06 -16.22 -4.43
CA ASP A 142 -8.51 -16.14 -4.66
C ASP A 142 -9.18 -15.08 -3.79
N LEU A 143 -8.79 -14.99 -2.51
CA LEU A 143 -9.29 -13.97 -1.59
C LEU A 143 -8.85 -12.57 -2.03
N THR A 144 -7.58 -12.40 -2.41
CA THR A 144 -7.05 -11.13 -2.90
C THR A 144 -7.77 -10.70 -4.17
N LYS A 145 -7.98 -11.63 -5.10
CA LYS A 145 -8.71 -11.44 -6.35
C LYS A 145 -10.16 -11.04 -6.09
N GLN A 146 -10.84 -11.71 -5.17
CA GLN A 146 -12.21 -11.39 -4.77
C GLN A 146 -12.28 -9.94 -4.25
N ILE A 147 -11.45 -9.60 -3.26
CA ILE A 147 -11.44 -8.26 -2.66
C ILE A 147 -11.14 -7.19 -3.70
N LEU A 148 -10.12 -7.38 -4.55
CA LEU A 148 -9.78 -6.43 -5.61
C LEU A 148 -10.91 -6.24 -6.64
N SER A 149 -11.76 -7.25 -6.83
CA SER A 149 -12.88 -7.22 -7.78
C SER A 149 -14.13 -6.57 -7.20
N GLU A 150 -14.44 -6.85 -5.93
CA GLU A 150 -15.73 -6.54 -5.31
C GLU A 150 -15.70 -5.31 -4.40
N THR A 151 -14.55 -5.01 -3.77
CA THR A 151 -14.45 -3.93 -2.79
C THR A 151 -14.41 -2.56 -3.48
N PRO A 152 -15.19 -1.56 -3.00
CA PRO A 152 -15.10 -0.18 -3.47
C PRO A 152 -13.65 0.34 -3.45
N LEU A 153 -13.21 0.85 -4.60
CA LEU A 153 -11.84 1.31 -4.83
C LEU A 153 -11.83 2.77 -5.27
N GLU A 154 -11.17 3.61 -4.49
CA GLU A 154 -10.85 4.99 -4.84
C GLU A 154 -9.37 5.09 -5.21
N ILE A 155 -9.05 5.86 -6.25
CA ILE A 155 -7.67 6.12 -6.68
C ILE A 155 -7.43 7.62 -6.65
N ARG A 156 -6.39 8.05 -5.94
CA ARG A 156 -6.02 9.46 -5.81
C ARG A 156 -4.61 9.69 -6.36
N THR A 157 -4.44 10.70 -7.20
CA THR A 157 -3.13 11.04 -7.78
C THR A 157 -2.65 12.34 -7.16
N GLU A 158 -2.20 12.29 -5.91
CA GLU A 158 -1.76 13.45 -5.14
C GLU A 158 -0.78 13.03 -4.02
N PRO A 159 0.03 13.96 -3.50
CA PRO A 159 0.85 13.72 -2.31
C PRO A 159 0.00 13.53 -1.04
N MET A 160 0.51 12.80 -0.03
CA MET A 160 -0.18 12.68 1.27
C MET A 160 -0.18 14.00 2.03
N GLU A 161 0.88 14.78 1.87
CA GLU A 161 1.06 16.08 2.51
C GLU A 161 0.26 17.20 1.84
N SER A 162 -0.49 16.90 0.76
CA SER A 162 -1.34 17.89 0.11
C SER A 162 -2.46 18.33 1.05
N GLU A 163 -2.88 19.59 0.92
CA GLU A 163 -4.02 20.11 1.67
C GLU A 163 -5.30 19.32 1.37
N SER A 164 -5.52 18.95 0.11
CA SER A 164 -6.69 18.17 -0.32
C SER A 164 -6.70 16.75 0.26
N PHE A 165 -5.55 16.09 0.37
CA PHE A 165 -5.44 14.78 1.01
C PHE A 165 -5.64 14.89 2.53
N SER A 166 -5.02 15.89 3.15
CA SER A 166 -5.11 16.15 4.59
C SER A 166 -6.55 16.43 5.03
N GLN A 167 -7.27 17.27 4.30
CA GLN A 167 -8.69 17.54 4.57
C GLN A 167 -9.55 16.29 4.37
N TRP A 168 -9.30 15.55 3.29
CA TRP A 168 -10.05 14.33 2.99
C TRP A 168 -9.86 13.25 4.06
N ILE A 169 -8.62 12.98 4.48
CA ILE A 169 -8.31 11.90 5.43
C ILE A 169 -8.83 12.20 6.84
N GLN A 170 -8.86 13.49 7.21
CA GLN A 170 -9.37 13.94 8.51
C GLN A 170 -10.82 13.52 8.75
N GLU A 171 -11.62 13.45 7.68
CA GLU A 171 -13.05 13.12 7.71
C GLU A 171 -13.35 11.63 7.52
N GLN A 172 -12.33 10.78 7.30
CA GLN A 172 -12.55 9.34 7.13
C GLN A 172 -12.52 8.59 8.47
N ASP A 173 -13.22 7.45 8.52
CA ASP A 173 -13.30 6.56 9.67
C ASP A 173 -12.76 5.15 9.33
N ASN A 174 -12.42 4.37 10.36
CA ASN A 174 -11.97 2.96 10.23
C ASN A 174 -10.73 2.78 9.35
N LEU A 175 -9.78 3.71 9.44
CA LEU A 175 -8.62 3.79 8.57
C LEU A 175 -7.51 2.82 8.98
N TRP A 176 -7.10 1.96 8.06
CA TRP A 176 -5.89 1.14 8.23
C TRP A 176 -4.93 1.49 7.10
N ILE A 177 -3.86 2.20 7.44
CA ILE A 177 -2.99 2.89 6.49
C ILE A 177 -1.66 2.15 6.38
N TYR A 178 -1.34 1.67 5.17
CA TYR A 178 -0.01 1.21 4.81
C TYR A 178 0.75 2.36 4.11
N ALA A 179 1.65 3.00 4.85
CA ALA A 179 2.40 4.19 4.39
C ALA A 179 3.73 3.84 3.69
N SER A 180 4.04 2.54 3.51
CA SER A 180 5.31 2.06 2.99
C SER A 180 6.50 2.65 3.75
N ASN A 181 7.42 3.34 3.09
CA ASN A 181 8.61 3.94 3.66
C ASN A 181 8.66 5.46 3.39
N ILE A 182 7.49 6.10 3.27
CA ILE A 182 7.38 7.52 2.88
C ILE A 182 8.18 8.45 3.80
N THR A 183 8.22 8.15 5.10
CA THR A 183 8.94 8.92 6.12
C THR A 183 10.46 8.86 5.97
N GLN A 184 11.00 7.96 5.14
CA GLN A 184 12.42 8.00 4.80
C GLN A 184 12.79 9.13 3.84
N PHE A 185 11.79 9.71 3.17
CA PHE A 185 11.97 10.75 2.16
C PHE A 185 11.38 12.08 2.60
N HIS A 186 10.28 12.07 3.35
CA HIS A 186 9.56 13.28 3.71
C HIS A 186 8.82 13.14 5.04
N TYR A 187 8.88 14.18 5.88
CA TYR A 187 8.10 14.29 7.12
C TYR A 187 6.94 15.26 6.94
N PHE A 188 5.78 14.90 7.47
CA PHE A 188 4.55 15.68 7.40
C PHE A 188 3.61 15.27 8.54
N ASP A 189 2.55 16.04 8.74
CA ASP A 189 1.55 15.78 9.78
C ASP A 189 0.20 15.50 9.12
N LEU A 190 -0.59 14.58 9.71
CA LEU A 190 -1.99 14.38 9.35
C LEU A 190 -2.86 14.40 10.61
N ASP A 191 -4.00 15.07 10.50
CA ASP A 191 -4.98 15.17 11.57
C ASP A 191 -6.11 14.17 11.34
N PHE A 192 -6.53 13.49 12.39
CA PHE A 192 -7.62 12.51 12.38
C PHE A 192 -8.70 12.98 13.35
N ALA A 193 -9.91 13.22 12.85
CA ALA A 193 -11.02 13.66 13.71
C ALA A 193 -11.47 12.56 14.68
N ASN A 194 -11.41 11.30 14.24
CA ASN A 194 -11.81 10.13 15.02
C ASN A 194 -10.74 9.02 15.00
N PRO A 195 -9.85 8.96 16.01
CA PRO A 195 -8.77 7.98 16.06
C PRO A 195 -9.21 6.57 16.51
N SER A 196 -10.50 6.36 16.83
CA SER A 196 -10.98 5.14 17.50
C SER A 196 -10.73 3.83 16.76
N ASN A 197 -10.59 3.89 15.43
CA ASN A 197 -10.18 2.76 14.63
C ASN A 197 -9.21 3.19 13.51
N VAL A 198 -8.15 3.91 13.90
CA VAL A 198 -7.07 4.29 12.99
C VAL A 198 -5.80 3.51 13.34
N VAL A 199 -5.28 2.76 12.38
CA VAL A 199 -4.01 2.02 12.49
C VAL A 199 -3.11 2.47 11.35
N ILE A 200 -1.86 2.80 11.67
CA ILE A 200 -0.86 3.22 10.69
C ILE A 200 0.31 2.26 10.77
N VAL A 201 0.69 1.69 9.62
CA VAL A 201 1.87 0.85 9.51
C VAL A 201 2.83 1.42 8.46
N GLN A 202 4.11 1.37 8.77
CA GLN A 202 5.20 1.67 7.85
C GLN A 202 6.34 0.69 8.05
N ILE A 203 7.19 0.52 7.03
CA ILE A 203 8.39 -0.32 7.10
C ILE A 203 9.57 0.59 6.81
N ILE A 204 10.42 0.81 7.80
CA ILE A 204 11.60 1.69 7.70
C ILE A 204 12.85 0.84 7.52
N PHE A 205 13.68 1.20 6.57
CA PHE A 205 14.96 0.55 6.35
C PHE A 205 15.89 0.59 7.59
N PRO A 206 16.63 -0.50 7.88
CA PRO A 206 16.48 -1.84 7.33
C PRO A 206 15.36 -2.59 8.09
N GLU A 207 14.22 -2.83 7.44
CA GLU A 207 13.12 -3.70 7.89
C GLU A 207 12.60 -3.52 9.32
N GLN A 208 12.54 -2.29 9.81
CA GLN A 208 11.88 -1.97 11.07
C GLN A 208 10.40 -1.71 10.80
N PRO A 209 9.50 -2.69 11.04
CA PRO A 209 8.08 -2.39 11.11
C PRO A 209 7.84 -1.33 12.18
N GLN A 210 6.98 -0.38 11.86
CA GLN A 210 6.36 0.48 12.85
C GLN A 210 4.86 0.33 12.70
N LEU A 211 4.21 0.06 13.83
CA LEU A 211 2.77 0.02 13.95
C LEU A 211 2.36 1.04 15.00
N LEU A 212 1.48 1.96 14.60
CA LEU A 212 0.89 2.95 15.47
C LEU A 212 -0.63 2.76 15.46
N ASP A 213 -1.17 2.27 16.58
CA ASP A 213 -2.61 2.18 16.82
C ASP A 213 -3.07 3.42 17.59
N LEU A 214 -4.00 4.19 17.02
CA LEU A 214 -4.50 5.42 17.62
C LEU A 214 -5.69 5.18 18.57
N ALA A 215 -6.24 3.96 18.64
CA ALA A 215 -7.39 3.67 19.49
C ALA A 215 -7.19 4.07 20.97
N PRO A 216 -6.01 3.94 21.60
CA PRO A 216 -5.78 4.41 22.96
C PRO A 216 -5.89 5.94 23.14
N LEU A 217 -5.80 6.72 22.06
CA LEU A 217 -5.95 8.17 22.04
C LEU A 217 -7.38 8.62 21.67
N SER A 218 -8.35 7.70 21.70
CA SER A 218 -9.77 8.00 21.51
C SER A 218 -10.28 9.06 22.49
N GLY A 219 -11.26 9.85 22.04
CA GLY A 219 -11.91 10.89 22.85
C GLY A 219 -11.76 12.31 22.30
N GLY A 220 -10.93 12.49 21.27
CA GLY A 220 -10.83 13.75 20.53
C GLY A 220 -9.94 13.61 19.29
N PRO A 221 -9.79 14.69 18.51
CA PRO A 221 -8.91 14.70 17.35
C PRO A 221 -7.44 14.48 17.72
N VAL A 222 -6.72 13.76 16.87
CA VAL A 222 -5.31 13.41 17.06
C VAL A 222 -4.52 13.84 15.84
N ARG A 223 -3.35 14.44 16.06
CA ARG A 223 -2.34 14.69 15.03
C ARG A 223 -1.35 13.55 15.04
N VAL A 224 -1.11 12.96 13.88
CA VAL A 224 -0.02 12.02 13.66
C VAL A 224 1.11 12.73 12.96
N LYS A 225 2.30 12.67 13.56
CA LYS A 225 3.56 13.08 12.97
C LYS A 225 4.12 11.90 12.18
N PHE A 226 4.08 11.99 10.86
CA PHE A 226 4.73 11.03 9.96
C PHE A 226 6.24 11.33 9.97
N GLU A 227 6.89 10.92 11.05
CA GLU A 227 8.34 10.99 11.26
C GLU A 227 8.90 9.60 11.63
N ILE A 228 10.20 9.51 11.92
CA ILE A 228 10.83 8.28 12.39
C ILE A 228 11.29 8.49 13.86
N PRO A 229 10.68 7.80 14.84
CA PRO A 229 9.52 6.92 14.74
C PRO A 229 8.19 7.67 14.58
N LEU A 230 7.13 6.99 14.09
CA LEU A 230 5.78 7.56 14.07
C LEU A 230 5.38 8.03 15.48
N ARG A 231 4.72 9.19 15.57
CA ARG A 231 4.18 9.70 16.82
C ARG A 231 2.79 10.26 16.64
N ALA A 232 1.99 10.22 17.70
CA ALA A 232 0.68 10.82 17.75
C ALA A 232 0.53 11.68 19.00
N GLU A 233 -0.17 12.79 18.87
CA GLU A 233 -0.49 13.69 19.98
C GLU A 233 -1.94 14.20 19.86
N PRO A 234 -2.67 14.34 20.99
CA PRO A 234 -3.98 14.97 20.98
C PRO A 234 -3.91 16.41 20.48
N ILE A 235 -4.88 16.82 19.67
CA ILE A 235 -5.02 18.22 19.24
C ILE A 235 -5.75 18.97 20.36
N VAL A 236 -5.00 19.72 21.16
CA VAL A 236 -5.59 20.59 22.20
C VAL A 236 -6.10 21.86 21.53
N PRO A 237 -7.38 22.24 21.70
CA PRO A 237 -7.86 23.53 21.22
C PRO A 237 -7.03 24.65 21.85
N ALA A 238 -6.60 25.63 21.04
CA ALA A 238 -6.00 26.84 21.58
C ALA A 238 -7.04 27.51 22.51
N VAL A 239 -6.68 27.66 23.79
CA VAL A 239 -7.47 28.34 24.82
C VAL A 239 -7.45 29.84 24.57
#